data_AF-A0A3D5DDJ0-F1
#
_entry.id   AF-A0A3D5DDJ0-F1
#
_cell.length_a   1.000
_cell.length_b   1.000
_cell.length_c   1.000
_cell.angle_alpha   90.00
_cell.angle_beta   90.00
_cell.angle_gamma   90.00
#
_symmetry.space_group_name_H-M   'P 1'
#
loop_
_entity.id
_entity.type
_entity.pdbx_description
1 polymer ?
#
loop_
_entity_poly.entity_id
_entity_poly.type
_entity_poly.pdbx_seq_one_letter_code
_entity_poly.pdbx_strand_id
1 'polypeptide(L)'
;QWLMFQMSGIGPMMGQANIFSRYFPEKIPTAIDRFQSEVRRLFSVLDNHLANTEYLAGDYSIADIANWSWVRIYFWAGVSVGDLPNLRRWLEVIEQRPAVQAGVSVIDRSNYEMLTGGFGDTEQLTKDAYGLVQTGENR
;
A
#
# COMPACT_ATOMS: atom_id res chain seq x y z
N GLN A 1 3.18 0.54 -20.37
CA GLN A 1 3.43 -0.75 -19.67
C GLN A 1 3.14 -0.66 -18.17
N TRP A 2 3.84 0.17 -17.39
CA TRP A 2 3.70 0.22 -15.92
C TRP A 2 2.34 0.64 -15.37
N LEU A 3 1.59 1.48 -16.09
CA LEU A 3 0.19 1.74 -15.74
C LEU A 3 -0.67 0.48 -15.86
N MET A 4 -0.47 -0.32 -16.91
CA MET A 4 -1.19 -1.60 -17.05
C MET A 4 -0.74 -2.62 -16.01
N PHE A 5 0.53 -2.61 -15.61
CA PHE A 5 1.04 -3.43 -14.50
C PHE A 5 0.32 -3.10 -13.18
N GLN A 6 0.01 -1.82 -12.93
CA GLN A 6 -0.80 -1.44 -11.78
C GLN A 6 -2.23 -2.00 -11.90
N MET A 7 -2.86 -1.78 -13.06
CA MET A 7 -4.26 -2.17 -13.29
C MET A 7 -4.49 -3.68 -13.25
N SER A 8 -3.53 -4.49 -13.70
CA SER A 8 -3.67 -5.96 -13.76
C SER A 8 -2.95 -6.71 -12.63
N GLY A 9 -2.02 -6.06 -11.94
CA GLY A 9 -1.19 -6.68 -10.90
C GLY A 9 -1.42 -6.04 -9.53
N ILE A 10 -0.74 -4.91 -9.27
CA ILE A 10 -0.69 -4.28 -7.94
C ILE A 10 -2.08 -4.03 -7.37
N GLY A 11 -2.97 -3.36 -8.11
CA GLY A 11 -4.30 -3.00 -7.63
C GLY A 11 -5.15 -4.23 -7.26
N PRO A 12 -5.43 -5.14 -8.22
CA PRO A 12 -6.23 -6.33 -7.93
C PRO A 12 -5.65 -7.23 -6.84
N MET A 13 -4.33 -7.47 -6.82
CA MET A 13 -3.72 -8.40 -5.87
C MET A 13 -3.69 -7.81 -4.45
N MET A 14 -3.40 -6.52 -4.29
CA MET A 14 -3.52 -5.85 -2.99
C MET A 14 -4.98 -5.79 -2.52
N GLY A 15 -5.92 -5.59 -3.44
CA GLY A 15 -7.36 -5.66 -3.15
C GLY A 15 -7.76 -7.02 -2.57
N GLN A 16 -7.36 -8.12 -3.22
CA GLN A 16 -7.64 -9.47 -2.72
C GLN A 16 -6.95 -9.75 -1.39
N ALA A 17 -5.67 -9.35 -1.24
CA ALA A 17 -4.96 -9.48 0.04
C ALA A 17 -5.74 -8.80 1.17
N ASN A 18 -6.21 -7.56 0.96
CA ASN A 18 -6.99 -6.81 1.94
C ASN A 18 -8.34 -7.49 2.26
N ILE A 19 -9.04 -8.03 1.25
CA ILE A 19 -10.30 -8.74 1.48
C ILE A 19 -10.07 -9.94 2.40
N PHE A 20 -9.17 -10.85 2.04
CA PHE A 20 -8.98 -12.08 2.82
C PHE A 20 -8.31 -11.83 4.18
N SER A 21 -7.39 -10.87 4.28
CA SER A 21 -6.67 -10.60 5.53
C SER A 21 -7.47 -9.75 6.51
N ARG A 22 -8.36 -8.85 6.05
CA ARG A 22 -9.02 -7.86 6.92
C ARG A 22 -10.54 -7.96 6.95
N TYR A 23 -11.18 -8.15 5.81
CA TYR A 23 -12.64 -7.99 5.70
C TYR A 23 -13.42 -9.30 5.65
N PHE A 24 -12.81 -10.39 5.17
CA PHE A 24 -13.51 -11.67 5.05
C PHE A 24 -13.84 -12.21 6.46
N PRO A 25 -15.08 -12.67 6.71
CA PRO A 25 -15.52 -13.07 8.06
C PRO A 25 -14.68 -14.20 8.68
N GLU A 26 -14.22 -15.12 7.84
CA GLU A 26 -13.39 -16.26 8.23
C GLU A 26 -11.95 -16.09 7.74
N LYS A 27 -10.97 -16.50 8.54
CA LYS A 27 -9.58 -16.53 8.07
C LYS A 27 -9.33 -17.80 7.27
N ILE A 28 -8.92 -17.61 6.02
CA ILE A 28 -8.52 -18.70 5.11
C ILE A 28 -7.00 -18.55 4.88
N PRO A 29 -6.15 -19.22 5.67
CA PRO A 29 -4.70 -19.00 5.65
C PRO A 29 -4.09 -19.16 4.25
N THR A 30 -4.52 -20.19 3.51
CA THR A 30 -4.04 -20.46 2.15
C THR A 30 -4.37 -19.33 1.16
N ALA A 31 -5.50 -18.64 1.33
CA ALA A 31 -5.86 -17.50 0.49
C ALA A 31 -5.05 -16.26 0.87
N ILE A 32 -4.91 -16.00 2.17
CA ILE A 32 -4.10 -14.89 2.71
C ILE A 32 -2.65 -15.03 2.21
N ASP A 33 -2.03 -16.19 2.45
CA ASP A 33 -0.65 -16.47 2.06
C ASP A 33 -0.46 -16.32 0.55
N ARG A 34 -1.41 -16.82 -0.25
CA ARG A 34 -1.36 -16.69 -1.71
C ARG A 34 -1.31 -15.22 -2.15
N PHE A 35 -2.24 -14.40 -1.68
CA PHE A 35 -2.34 -13.01 -2.14
C PHE A 35 -1.23 -12.13 -1.56
N GLN A 36 -0.82 -12.36 -0.31
CA GLN A 36 0.34 -11.67 0.26
C GLN A 36 1.64 -12.03 -0.45
N SER A 37 1.84 -13.30 -0.79
CA SER A 37 3.02 -13.74 -1.56
C SER A 37 3.04 -13.12 -2.95
N GLU A 38 1.88 -13.02 -3.62
CA GLU A 38 1.81 -12.39 -4.94
C GLU A 38 2.06 -10.88 -4.87
N VAL A 39 1.50 -10.18 -3.89
CA VAL A 39 1.83 -8.76 -3.64
C VAL A 39 3.33 -8.58 -3.38
N ARG A 40 3.93 -9.44 -2.55
CA ARG A 40 5.37 -9.41 -2.27
C ARG A 40 6.20 -9.61 -3.54
N ARG A 41 5.79 -10.53 -4.43
CA ARG A 41 6.43 -10.76 -5.73
C ARG A 41 6.33 -9.53 -6.64
N LEU A 42 5.15 -8.91 -6.72
CA LEU A 42 4.95 -7.68 -7.51
C LEU A 42 5.80 -6.51 -6.99
N PHE A 43 5.94 -6.37 -5.67
CA PHE A 43 6.84 -5.39 -5.07
C PHE A 43 8.30 -5.66 -5.42
N SER A 44 8.75 -6.92 -5.44
CA SER A 44 10.10 -7.25 -5.94
C SER A 44 10.30 -6.87 -7.41
N VAL A 45 9.27 -6.99 -8.26
CA VAL A 45 9.36 -6.54 -9.66
C VAL A 45 9.58 -5.02 -9.74
N LEU A 46 8.85 -4.26 -8.93
CA LEU A 46 9.04 -2.80 -8.85
C LEU A 46 10.45 -2.47 -8.33
N ASP A 47 10.88 -3.09 -7.24
CA ASP A 47 12.21 -2.85 -6.65
C ASP A 47 13.34 -3.10 -7.66
N ASN A 48 13.30 -4.25 -8.34
CA ASN A 48 14.31 -4.61 -9.34
C ASN A 48 14.37 -3.62 -10.52
N HIS A 49 13.22 -3.10 -10.96
CA HIS A 49 13.16 -2.10 -12.02
C HIS A 49 13.71 -0.73 -11.53
N LEU A 50 13.33 -0.34 -10.32
CA LEU A 50 13.72 0.92 -9.68
C LEU A 50 15.19 0.93 -9.22
N ALA A 51 15.90 -0.19 -9.31
CA ALA A 51 17.35 -0.26 -9.11
C ALA A 51 18.12 0.48 -10.21
N ASN A 52 17.55 0.60 -11.41
CA ASN A 52 18.20 1.21 -12.58
C ASN A 52 17.51 2.49 -13.06
N THR A 53 16.41 2.88 -12.41
CA THR A 53 15.57 4.00 -12.84
C THR A 53 15.09 4.81 -11.65
N GLU A 54 14.97 6.12 -11.81
CA GLU A 54 14.45 6.97 -10.73
C GLU A 54 12.94 6.73 -10.52
N TYR A 55 12.19 6.68 -11.64
CA TYR A 55 10.75 6.45 -11.73
C TYR A 55 10.42 5.31 -12.72
N LEU A 56 9.20 4.79 -12.67
CA LEU A 56 8.81 3.61 -13.43
C LEU A 56 8.92 3.78 -14.95
N ALA A 57 8.59 4.97 -15.47
CA ALA A 57 8.60 5.25 -16.91
C ALA A 57 9.76 6.15 -17.36
N GLY A 58 10.85 6.20 -16.60
CA GLY A 58 11.95 7.15 -16.81
C GLY A 58 11.70 8.44 -16.05
N ASP A 59 10.86 9.31 -16.60
CA ASP A 59 10.37 10.51 -15.91
C ASP A 59 9.15 10.19 -15.03
N TYR A 60 8.92 11.02 -14.00
CA TYR A 60 7.75 10.90 -13.14
C TYR A 60 6.46 10.99 -13.97
N SER A 61 5.59 9.99 -13.82
CA SER A 61 4.44 9.81 -14.70
C SER A 61 3.18 9.37 -13.95
N ILE A 62 2.07 9.27 -14.69
CA ILE A 62 0.83 8.66 -14.18
C ILE A 62 1.02 7.20 -13.74
N ALA A 63 2.02 6.49 -14.26
CA ALA A 63 2.31 5.14 -13.79
C ALA A 63 2.83 5.15 -12.35
N ASP A 64 3.66 6.14 -11.99
CA ASP A 64 4.15 6.32 -10.63
C ASP A 64 3.01 6.69 -9.69
N ILE A 65 2.15 7.64 -10.09
CA ILE A 65 0.98 8.04 -9.31
C ILE A 65 0.08 6.83 -9.02
N ALA A 66 -0.25 6.05 -10.05
CA ALA A 66 -1.13 4.90 -9.94
C ALA A 66 -0.54 3.83 -9.02
N ASN A 67 0.73 3.44 -9.21
CA ASN A 67 1.35 2.41 -8.37
C ASN A 67 1.58 2.93 -6.94
N TRP A 68 2.06 4.16 -6.76
CA TRP A 68 2.45 4.70 -5.46
C TRP A 68 1.27 4.82 -4.51
N SER A 69 0.10 5.22 -5.03
CA SER A 69 -1.14 5.31 -4.24
C SER A 69 -1.53 4.01 -3.54
N TRP A 70 -1.21 2.85 -4.15
CA TRP A 70 -1.42 1.53 -3.57
C TRP A 70 -0.23 1.08 -2.73
N VAL A 71 0.99 1.18 -3.24
CA VAL A 71 2.18 0.65 -2.55
C VAL A 71 2.42 1.36 -1.22
N ARG A 72 2.13 2.67 -1.10
CA ARG A 72 2.33 3.41 0.16
C ARG A 72 1.51 2.88 1.35
N ILE A 73 0.43 2.17 1.08
CA ILE A 73 -0.42 1.52 2.09
C ILE A 73 -0.17 0.00 2.17
N TYR A 74 1.03 -0.46 1.83
CA TYR A 74 1.41 -1.89 1.82
C TYR A 74 1.04 -2.65 3.10
N PHE A 75 1.07 -1.97 4.24
CA PHE A 75 0.79 -2.55 5.55
C PHE A 75 -0.67 -3.02 5.68
N TRP A 76 -1.60 -2.42 4.93
CA TRP A 76 -2.98 -2.90 4.85
C TRP A 76 -3.05 -4.30 4.21
N ALA A 77 -2.18 -4.59 3.26
CA ALA A 77 -2.08 -5.91 2.66
C ALA A 77 -1.31 -6.91 3.55
N GLY A 78 -0.69 -6.46 4.65
CA GLY A 78 0.14 -7.29 5.52
C GLY A 78 1.47 -7.72 4.89
N VAL A 79 2.00 -6.94 3.95
CA VAL A 79 3.24 -7.27 3.23
C VAL A 79 4.33 -6.28 3.60
N SER A 80 5.51 -6.75 3.98
CA SER A 80 6.66 -5.89 4.29
C SER A 80 7.39 -5.41 3.03
N VAL A 81 7.96 -4.21 3.11
CA VAL A 81 8.88 -3.62 2.11
C VAL A 81 10.29 -3.39 2.66
N GLY A 82 10.59 -3.86 3.89
CA GLY A 82 11.83 -3.53 4.60
C GLY A 82 13.11 -3.99 3.88
N ASP A 83 13.02 -5.07 3.11
CA ASP A 83 14.09 -5.67 2.33
C ASP A 83 14.07 -5.24 0.85
N LEU A 84 13.32 -4.20 0.51
CA LEU A 84 13.18 -3.64 -0.85
C LEU A 84 13.70 -2.18 -0.89
N PRO A 85 15.03 -1.98 -0.94
CA PRO A 85 15.63 -0.66 -0.76
C PRO A 85 15.28 0.32 -1.89
N ASN A 86 15.14 -0.14 -3.13
CA ASN A 86 14.84 0.71 -4.28
C ASN A 86 13.37 1.13 -4.29
N LEU A 87 12.48 0.21 -3.90
CA LEU A 87 11.07 0.50 -3.70
C LEU A 87 10.88 1.51 -2.56
N ARG A 88 11.59 1.35 -1.44
CA ARG A 88 11.56 2.29 -0.31
C ARG A 88 12.05 3.68 -0.71
N ARG A 89 13.19 3.78 -1.39
CA ARG A 89 13.68 5.04 -1.96
C ARG A 89 12.60 5.71 -2.82
N TRP A 90 11.99 4.97 -3.73
CA TRP A 90 10.96 5.51 -4.63
C TRP A 90 9.70 5.96 -3.88
N LEU A 91 9.28 5.23 -2.83
CA LEU A 91 8.19 5.64 -1.95
C LEU A 91 8.49 6.98 -1.27
N GLU A 92 9.66 7.09 -0.66
CA GLU A 92 10.11 8.29 0.07
C GLU A 92 10.24 9.49 -0.88
N VAL A 93 10.87 9.32 -2.05
CA VAL A 93 11.04 10.41 -3.04
C VAL A 93 9.69 10.95 -3.52
N ILE A 94 8.71 10.08 -3.81
CA ILE A 94 7.39 10.54 -4.27
C ILE A 94 6.61 11.19 -3.13
N GLU A 95 6.72 10.70 -1.90
CA GLU A 95 6.05 11.27 -0.72
C GLU A 95 6.48 12.71 -0.43
N GLN A 96 7.74 13.07 -0.74
CA GLN A 96 8.23 14.44 -0.53
C GLN A 96 7.70 15.47 -1.55
N ARG A 97 6.96 15.04 -2.58
CA ARG A 97 6.43 15.97 -3.59
C ARG A 97 5.25 16.77 -3.01
N PRO A 98 5.27 18.12 -3.07
CA PRO A 98 4.19 18.94 -2.49
C PRO A 98 2.78 18.59 -2.99
N ALA A 99 2.64 18.27 -4.29
CA ALA A 99 1.35 17.87 -4.86
C ALA A 99 0.86 16.50 -4.35
N VAL A 100 1.78 15.58 -4.04
CA VAL A 100 1.45 14.27 -3.47
C VAL A 100 0.99 14.43 -2.03
N GLN A 101 1.72 15.22 -1.23
CA GLN A 101 1.32 15.55 0.14
C GLN A 101 -0.05 16.22 0.18
N ALA A 102 -0.25 17.25 -0.66
CA ALA A 102 -1.55 17.91 -0.79
C ALA A 102 -2.65 16.92 -1.15
N GLY A 103 -2.41 16.03 -2.12
CA GLY A 103 -3.36 15.00 -2.55
C GLY A 103 -3.74 14.01 -1.44
N VAL A 104 -2.77 13.54 -0.66
CA VAL A 104 -3.02 12.65 0.49
C VAL A 104 -3.79 13.38 1.59
N SER A 105 -3.50 14.67 1.82
CA SER A 105 -4.18 15.48 2.82
C SER A 105 -5.60 15.91 2.44
N VAL A 106 -6.04 15.74 1.18
CA VAL A 106 -7.43 16.07 0.78
C VAL A 106 -8.45 15.25 1.57
N ILE A 107 -8.09 14.03 1.99
CA ILE A 107 -8.99 13.11 2.70
C ILE A 107 -8.94 13.35 4.23
N ASP A 108 -8.30 14.43 4.71
CA ASP A 108 -8.16 14.68 6.13
C ASP A 108 -8.72 16.00 6.65
N ARG A 109 -9.77 15.87 7.46
CA ARG A 109 -9.80 16.57 8.76
C ARG A 109 -10.20 15.67 9.93
N SER A 110 -10.49 14.39 9.70
CA SER A 110 -10.99 13.48 10.74
C SER A 110 -10.44 12.05 10.65
N ASN A 111 -9.70 11.69 9.60
CA ASN A 111 -9.37 10.28 9.30
C ASN A 111 -7.86 10.01 9.26
N TYR A 112 -6.99 11.00 9.05
CA TYR A 112 -5.54 10.77 8.91
C TYR A 112 -4.83 10.50 10.23
N GLU A 113 -5.18 11.20 11.32
CA GLU A 113 -4.62 10.94 12.66
C GLU A 113 -4.90 9.49 13.13
N MET A 114 -6.03 8.92 12.68
CA MET A 114 -6.40 7.53 12.92
C MET A 114 -5.60 6.53 12.05
N LEU A 115 -5.10 6.97 10.89
CA LEU A 115 -4.42 6.14 9.89
C LEU A 115 -2.89 6.20 9.99
N THR A 116 -2.32 7.28 10.52
CA THR A 116 -0.87 7.51 10.54
C THR A 116 -0.31 7.72 11.95
N GLY A 117 -0.93 7.15 13.00
CA GLY A 117 -0.38 7.15 14.36
C GLY A 117 1.13 6.96 14.33
N GLY A 118 1.87 8.06 14.55
CA GLY A 118 3.18 8.26 13.94
C GLY A 118 4.17 7.18 14.37
N PHE A 119 4.67 6.39 13.41
CA PHE A 119 5.79 5.42 13.50
C PHE A 119 6.01 4.71 14.86
N GLY A 120 4.95 4.51 15.64
CA GLY A 120 5.06 4.22 17.05
C GLY A 120 3.82 3.44 17.46
N ASP A 121 4.03 2.14 17.55
CA ASP A 121 3.10 1.12 18.03
C ASP A 121 2.07 0.57 17.03
N THR A 122 2.57 -0.31 16.17
CA THR A 122 1.84 -1.11 15.17
C THR A 122 0.76 -2.02 15.80
N GLU A 123 0.85 -2.34 17.09
CA GLU A 123 -0.03 -3.31 17.75
C GLU A 123 -1.38 -2.69 18.15
N GLN A 124 -1.37 -1.43 18.58
CA GLN A 124 -2.59 -0.69 18.94
C GLN A 124 -3.40 -0.32 17.68
N LEU A 125 -2.72 0.12 16.62
CA LEU A 125 -3.34 0.41 15.32
C LEU A 125 -4.07 -0.81 14.73
N THR A 126 -3.50 -2.00 14.95
CA THR A 126 -4.10 -3.25 14.49
C THR A 126 -5.43 -3.51 15.22
N LYS A 127 -5.51 -3.26 16.54
CA LYS A 127 -6.73 -3.42 17.34
C LYS A 127 -7.81 -2.40 16.98
N ASP A 128 -7.43 -1.14 16.75
CA ASP A 128 -8.39 -0.07 16.44
C ASP A 128 -9.00 -0.25 15.04
N ALA A 129 -8.19 -0.69 14.07
CA ALA A 129 -8.67 -1.04 12.74
C ALA A 129 -9.63 -2.24 12.74
N TYR A 130 -9.44 -3.21 13.66
CA TYR A 130 -10.39 -4.32 13.84
C TYR A 130 -11.71 -3.86 14.45
N GLY A 131 -11.71 -2.89 15.36
CA GLY A 131 -12.91 -2.34 15.98
C GLY A 131 -13.86 -1.66 14.98
N LEU A 132 -13.30 -0.84 14.08
CA LEU A 132 -14.08 -0.09 13.07
C LEU A 132 -14.77 -1.00 12.03
N VAL A 133 -14.16 -2.14 11.71
CA VAL A 133 -14.72 -3.11 10.75
C VAL A 133 -15.86 -3.93 11.38
N GLN A 134 -15.86 -4.10 12.70
CA GLN A 134 -16.87 -4.89 13.41
C GLN A 134 -18.11 -4.10 13.82
N THR A 135 -17.97 -2.80 14.11
CA THR A 135 -19.10 -2.00 14.64
C THR A 135 -20.01 -1.42 13.55
N GLY A 136 -19.52 -1.25 12.32
CA GLY A 136 -20.32 -0.69 11.21
C GLY A 136 -20.82 0.75 11.46
N GLU A 137 -20.38 1.40 12.53
CA GLU A 137 -20.77 2.76 12.88
C GLU A 137 -19.81 3.74 12.20
N ASN A 138 -20.21 4.21 11.03
CA ASN A 138 -19.71 5.49 10.51
C ASN A 138 -20.26 6.61 11.41
N ARG A 139 -19.37 7.38 12.03
CA ARG A 139 -19.69 8.72 12.54
C ARG A 139 -19.57 9.75 11.43
#